data_AF-A0A9W6U8Z7-F1
#
_entry.id   AF-A0A9W6U8Z7-F1
#
_cell.length_a   1.000
_cell.length_b   1.000
_cell.length_c   1.000
_cell.angle_alpha   90.00
_cell.angle_beta   90.00
_cell.angle_gamma   90.00
#
_symmetry.space_group_name_H-M   'P 1'
#
loop_
_entity.id
_entity.type
_entity.pdbx_description
1 polymer ?
#
loop_
_entity_poly.entity_id
_entity_poly.type
_entity_poly.pdbx_seq_one_letter_code
_entity_poly.pdbx_strand_id
1 'polypeptide(L)'
;MVFVSGERLENHKKNQCELVNIESFPAELAIYKPAPNTIRSLLTKYSIKDANQYIDHFIVYDFEAILKHTATKHGENTVFPNEHIPVSVSVADSLTEEVRCFVNDDPKMLLMDMFKYIGDVSVKIQQHNADNVV
;
A
#
# COMPACT_ATOMS: atom_id res chain seq x y z
N MET A 1 7.72 34.41 -17.17
CA MET A 1 6.76 34.72 -18.25
C MET A 1 6.56 36.23 -18.26
N VAL A 2 7.02 36.92 -19.30
CA VAL A 2 6.84 38.37 -19.47
C VAL A 2 5.48 38.57 -20.15
N PHE A 3 4.56 39.28 -19.50
CA PHE A 3 3.20 39.46 -20.02
C PHE A 3 3.21 40.49 -21.17
N VAL A 4 2.64 40.10 -22.31
CA VAL A 4 2.82 40.75 -23.64
C VAL A 4 1.89 41.96 -23.85
N SER A 5 0.93 42.24 -22.96
CA SER A 5 0.13 43.47 -23.00
C SER A 5 -0.54 43.80 -21.64
N GLY A 6 -0.73 45.09 -21.37
CA GLY A 6 -1.37 45.60 -20.14
C GLY A 6 -2.86 45.25 -20.00
N GLU A 7 -3.49 44.76 -21.07
CA GLU A 7 -4.90 44.35 -21.08
C GLU A 7 -5.18 43.15 -20.15
N ARG A 8 -4.18 42.27 -19.95
CA ARG A 8 -4.29 41.15 -19.00
C ARG A 8 -4.26 41.59 -17.53
N LEU A 9 -3.68 42.75 -17.22
CA LEU A 9 -3.62 43.27 -15.86
C LEU A 9 -5.02 43.63 -15.34
N GLU A 10 -5.90 44.09 -16.23
CA GLU A 10 -7.24 44.62 -15.91
C GLU A 10 -8.38 43.61 -16.12
N ASN A 11 -8.09 42.40 -16.59
CA ASN A 11 -9.11 41.37 -16.83
C ASN A 11 -9.90 40.99 -15.57
N HIS A 12 -9.30 41.11 -14.38
CA HIS A 12 -9.97 40.86 -13.10
C HIS A 12 -11.05 41.93 -12.76
N LYS A 13 -11.03 43.11 -13.41
CA LYS A 13 -12.07 44.14 -13.25
C LYS A 13 -13.26 43.94 -14.21
N LYS A 14 -13.09 43.19 -15.31
CA LYS A 14 -14.16 42.93 -16.30
C LYS A 14 -15.24 41.98 -15.76
N ASN A 15 -14.87 41.04 -14.89
CA ASN A 15 -15.78 40.03 -14.33
C ASN A 15 -16.01 40.29 -12.82
N GLN A 16 -16.32 41.54 -12.45
CA GLN A 16 -16.56 42.01 -11.07
C GLN A 16 -16.97 40.89 -10.11
N CYS A 17 -16.00 40.28 -9.42
CA CYS A 17 -16.19 39.51 -8.19
C CYS A 17 -17.33 38.45 -8.18
N GLU A 18 -17.72 37.88 -9.33
CA GLU A 18 -18.73 36.79 -9.39
C GLU A 18 -18.12 35.39 -9.25
N LEU A 19 -16.81 35.29 -9.00
CA LEU A 19 -16.20 34.04 -8.56
C LEU A 19 -16.53 33.85 -7.08
N VAL A 20 -17.71 33.29 -6.81
CA VAL A 20 -18.01 32.70 -5.51
C VAL A 20 -17.12 31.47 -5.37
N ASN A 21 -15.99 31.61 -4.70
CA ASN A 21 -15.18 30.48 -4.30
C ASN A 21 -15.94 29.75 -3.19
N ILE A 22 -16.71 28.73 -3.55
CA ILE A 22 -17.40 27.88 -2.56
C ILE A 22 -16.35 26.97 -1.95
N GLU A 23 -15.70 27.46 -0.89
CA GLU A 23 -14.83 26.63 -0.07
C GLU A 23 -15.71 25.69 0.77
N SER A 24 -15.72 24.42 0.35
CA SER A 24 -16.38 23.34 1.08
C SER A 24 -15.39 22.77 2.10
N PHE A 25 -15.72 22.93 3.37
CA PHE A 25 -15.07 22.20 4.45
C PHE A 25 -15.98 21.05 4.87
N PRO A 26 -15.46 19.84 5.14
CA PRO A 26 -16.27 18.76 5.65
C PRO A 26 -16.88 19.19 7.00
N ALA A 27 -18.22 19.12 7.10
CA ALA A 27 -18.98 19.55 8.27
C ALA A 27 -18.64 18.74 9.53
N GLU A 28 -18.14 17.52 9.34
CA GLU A 28 -17.63 16.65 10.37
C GLU A 28 -16.12 16.50 10.19
N LEU A 29 -15.37 16.62 11.28
CA LEU A 29 -13.98 16.15 11.31
C LEU A 29 -14.01 14.70 10.85
N ALA A 30 -13.43 14.40 9.69
CA ALA A 30 -13.23 13.03 9.25
C ALA A 30 -12.38 12.36 10.33
N ILE A 31 -13.02 11.61 11.23
CA ILE A 31 -12.34 10.84 12.28
C ILE A 31 -11.25 10.07 11.56
N TYR A 32 -9.99 10.29 11.94
CA TYR A 32 -8.87 9.57 11.36
C TYR A 32 -9.17 8.08 11.45
N LYS A 33 -9.39 7.46 10.29
CA LYS A 33 -9.48 6.01 10.18
C LYS A 33 -8.09 5.54 9.77
N PRO A 34 -7.36 4.82 10.65
CA PRO A 34 -6.09 4.25 10.25
C PRO A 34 -6.28 3.41 9.00
N ALA A 35 -5.36 3.55 8.05
CA ALA A 35 -5.40 2.80 6.81
C ALA A 35 -5.45 1.29 7.14
N PRO A 36 -6.28 0.50 6.43
CA PRO A 36 -6.36 -0.93 6.66
C PRO A 36 -4.99 -1.57 6.43
N ASN A 37 -4.57 -2.45 7.34
CA ASN A 37 -3.30 -3.16 7.22
C ASN A 37 -3.30 -3.99 5.93
N THR A 38 -2.37 -3.68 5.01
CA THR A 38 -2.19 -4.35 3.72
C THR A 38 -2.01 -5.87 3.87
N ILE A 39 -1.32 -6.33 4.92
CA ILE A 39 -1.19 -7.77 5.22
C ILE A 39 -2.56 -8.41 5.44
N ARG A 40 -3.45 -7.72 6.19
CA ARG A 40 -4.80 -8.24 6.45
C ARG A 40 -5.63 -8.31 5.17
N SER A 41 -5.47 -7.34 4.27
CA SER A 41 -6.08 -7.37 2.95
C SER A 41 -5.56 -8.53 2.11
N LEU A 42 -4.26 -8.84 2.16
CA LEU A 42 -3.65 -9.99 1.48
C LEU A 42 -4.15 -11.33 2.05
N LEU A 43 -4.16 -11.51 3.38
CA LEU A 43 -4.68 -12.71 4.03
C LEU A 43 -6.12 -13.00 3.60
N THR A 44 -6.96 -11.95 3.56
CA THR A 44 -8.36 -12.05 3.13
C THR A 44 -8.45 -12.40 1.64
N LYS A 45 -7.71 -11.68 0.77
CA LYS A 45 -7.72 -11.88 -0.69
C LYS A 45 -7.34 -13.32 -1.07
N TYR A 46 -6.37 -13.92 -0.36
CA TYR A 46 -5.85 -15.25 -0.66
C TYR A 46 -6.40 -16.35 0.26
N SER A 47 -7.40 -16.05 1.11
CA SER A 47 -8.06 -17.00 2.01
C SER A 47 -7.12 -17.74 2.97
N ILE A 48 -6.16 -17.02 3.55
CA ILE A 48 -5.19 -17.54 4.53
C ILE A 48 -5.76 -17.29 5.94
N LYS A 49 -5.92 -18.35 6.75
CA LYS A 49 -6.66 -18.30 8.03
C LYS A 49 -5.79 -18.45 9.28
N ASP A 50 -4.57 -18.96 9.15
CA ASP A 50 -3.73 -19.38 10.28
C ASP A 50 -2.43 -18.57 10.39
N ALA A 51 -2.50 -17.25 10.15
CA ALA A 51 -1.35 -16.35 10.26
C ALA A 51 -1.66 -15.20 11.21
N ASN A 52 -0.87 -15.05 12.28
CA ASN A 52 -0.92 -13.88 13.16
C ASN A 52 0.03 -12.80 12.64
N GLN A 53 -0.52 -11.64 12.25
CA GLN A 53 0.26 -10.51 11.74
C GLN A 53 0.79 -9.54 12.81
N TYR A 54 0.44 -9.71 14.09
CA TYR A 54 0.87 -8.82 15.16
C TYR A 54 2.10 -9.38 15.87
N ILE A 55 3.18 -8.61 15.88
CA ILE A 55 4.50 -9.02 16.36
C ILE A 55 5.15 -7.81 17.06
N ASP A 56 5.82 -8.05 18.19
CA ASP A 56 6.47 -6.98 18.99
C ASP A 56 7.73 -6.40 18.32
N HIS A 57 8.32 -7.17 17.41
CA HIS A 57 9.42 -6.73 16.55
C HIS A 57 8.89 -6.39 15.16
N PHE A 58 9.53 -5.44 14.49
CA PHE A 58 9.11 -5.02 13.16
C PHE A 58 9.59 -6.04 12.13
N ILE A 59 8.65 -6.48 11.28
CA ILE A 59 8.96 -7.20 10.05
C ILE A 59 8.59 -6.30 8.89
N VAL A 60 9.55 -6.03 8.03
CA VAL A 60 9.37 -5.27 6.80
C VAL A 60 9.44 -6.21 5.61
N TYR A 61 8.66 -5.93 4.58
CA TYR A 61 8.66 -6.71 3.36
C TYR A 61 8.51 -5.81 2.14
N ASP A 62 9.09 -6.25 1.03
CA ASP A 62 9.01 -5.56 -0.26
C ASP A 62 8.68 -6.57 -1.37
N PHE A 63 7.67 -6.26 -2.17
CA PHE A 63 7.18 -7.13 -3.24
C PHE A 63 7.59 -6.59 -4.60
N GLU A 64 8.11 -7.49 -5.43
CA GLU A 64 8.23 -7.25 -6.86
C GLU A 64 7.03 -7.89 -7.57
N ALA A 65 6.46 -7.17 -8.53
CA ALA A 65 5.31 -7.62 -9.28
C ALA A 65 5.45 -7.33 -10.77
N ILE A 66 4.94 -8.25 -11.58
CA ILE A 66 4.82 -8.07 -13.03
C ILE A 66 3.42 -7.54 -13.34
N LEU A 67 3.34 -6.59 -14.27
CA LEU A 67 2.09 -6.11 -14.82
C LEU A 67 1.59 -7.08 -15.90
N LYS A 68 0.44 -7.71 -15.66
CA LYS A 68 -0.29 -8.47 -16.66
C LYS A 68 -1.36 -7.58 -17.29
N HIS A 69 -1.29 -7.38 -18.60
CA HIS A 69 -2.33 -6.69 -19.34
C HIS A 69 -3.64 -7.47 -19.29
N THR A 70 -4.71 -6.83 -18.85
CA THR A 70 -6.06 -7.41 -18.93
C THR A 70 -6.67 -6.96 -20.26
N ALA A 71 -7.11 -7.90 -21.09
CA ALA A 71 -7.71 -7.61 -22.40
C ALA A 71 -9.09 -6.91 -22.30
N THR A 72 -9.59 -6.70 -21.08
CA THR A 72 -10.93 -6.19 -20.80
C THR A 72 -10.91 -4.66 -20.82
N LYS A 73 -11.37 -4.06 -21.92
CA LYS A 73 -11.61 -2.62 -22.00
C LYS A 73 -12.83 -2.26 -21.15
N HIS A 74 -12.70 -1.32 -20.21
CA HIS A 74 -13.84 -0.85 -19.43
C HIS A 74 -14.47 0.37 -20.11
N GLY A 75 -15.55 0.15 -20.88
CA GLY A 75 -16.31 1.21 -21.56
C GLY A 75 -15.68 1.71 -22.87
N GLU A 76 -16.13 2.87 -23.36
CA GLU A 76 -15.62 3.47 -24.62
C GLU A 76 -14.22 4.10 -24.45
N ASN A 77 -13.80 4.37 -23.23
CA ASN A 77 -12.51 5.00 -22.89
C ASN A 77 -11.31 4.08 -23.16
N THR A 78 -10.17 4.64 -23.57
CA THR A 78 -8.88 3.94 -23.79
C THR A 78 -8.17 3.58 -22.48
N VAL A 79 -8.91 3.18 -21.45
CA VAL A 79 -8.35 2.75 -20.16
C VAL A 79 -8.26 1.22 -20.16
N PHE A 80 -7.03 0.71 -20.15
CA PHE A 80 -6.74 -0.72 -20.05
C PHE A 80 -6.33 -1.03 -18.61
N PRO A 81 -7.14 -1.79 -17.85
CA PRO A 81 -6.74 -2.22 -16.52
C PRO A 81 -5.59 -3.23 -16.63
N ASN A 82 -4.59 -3.08 -15.76
CA ASN A 82 -3.50 -4.04 -15.62
C ASN A 82 -3.57 -4.67 -14.23
N GLU A 83 -3.30 -5.97 -14.15
CA GLU A 83 -3.20 -6.70 -12.90
C GLU A 83 -1.74 -6.79 -12.45
N HIS A 84 -1.48 -6.52 -11.17
CA HIS A 84 -0.17 -6.75 -10.58
C HIS A 84 -0.12 -8.20 -10.07
N ILE A 85 0.81 -8.99 -10.60
CA ILE A 85 1.07 -10.36 -10.17
C ILE A 85 2.39 -10.37 -9.41
N PRO A 86 2.40 -10.65 -8.10
CA PRO A 86 3.63 -10.70 -7.33
C PRO A 86 4.47 -11.91 -7.76
N VAL A 87 5.78 -11.69 -7.90
CA VAL A 87 6.75 -12.70 -8.37
C VAL A 87 7.84 -12.98 -7.35
N SER A 88 8.17 -12.00 -6.52
CA SER A 88 9.09 -12.18 -5.42
C SER A 88 8.75 -11.28 -4.25
N VAL A 89 9.19 -11.70 -3.07
CA VAL A 89 9.10 -10.92 -1.85
C VAL A 89 10.37 -11.04 -1.04
N SER A 90 10.88 -9.90 -0.61
CA SER A 90 11.99 -9.81 0.35
C SER A 90 11.39 -9.52 1.72
N VAL A 91 11.83 -10.24 2.75
CA VAL A 91 11.37 -10.06 4.14
C VAL A 91 12.59 -9.87 5.03
N ALA A 92 12.54 -8.88 5.92
CA ALA A 92 13.55 -8.66 6.95
C ALA A 92 12.86 -8.41 8.29
N ASP A 93 13.49 -8.85 9.37
CA ASP A 93 13.01 -8.66 10.73
C ASP A 93 14.08 -8.04 11.63
N SER A 94 13.63 -7.30 12.63
CA SER A 94 14.53 -6.58 13.53
C SER A 94 15.15 -7.45 14.64
N LEU A 95 14.89 -8.77 14.69
CA LEU A 95 15.50 -9.66 15.67
C LEU A 95 16.74 -10.37 15.09
N THR A 96 16.60 -10.94 13.89
CA THR A 96 17.68 -11.67 13.22
C THR A 96 18.54 -10.77 12.34
N GLU A 97 17.97 -9.64 11.88
CA GLU A 97 18.57 -8.74 10.88
C GLU A 97 18.92 -9.45 9.55
N GLU A 98 18.45 -10.68 9.35
CA GLU A 98 18.63 -11.42 8.10
C GLU A 98 17.56 -10.99 7.08
N VAL A 99 18.00 -10.82 5.83
CA VAL A 99 17.09 -10.61 4.70
C VAL A 99 16.85 -11.94 4.00
N ARG A 100 15.59 -12.32 3.84
CA ARG A 100 15.17 -13.52 3.10
C ARG A 100 14.36 -13.13 1.88
N CYS A 101 14.79 -13.62 0.72
CA CYS A 101 14.11 -13.39 -0.54
C CYS A 101 13.45 -14.68 -1.03
N PHE A 102 12.16 -14.62 -1.31
CA PHE A 102 11.39 -15.70 -1.90
C PHE A 102 11.03 -15.32 -3.34
N VAL A 103 11.21 -16.26 -4.27
CA VAL A 103 10.86 -16.09 -5.69
C VAL A 103 10.00 -17.27 -6.07
N ASN A 104 8.80 -17.02 -6.58
CA ASN A 104 7.87 -18.05 -6.98
C ASN A 104 6.86 -17.52 -8.01
N ASP A 105 6.67 -18.26 -9.09
CA ASP A 105 5.74 -17.91 -10.16
C ASP A 105 4.26 -18.08 -9.76
N ASP A 106 3.97 -18.89 -8.72
CA ASP A 106 2.63 -18.97 -8.13
C ASP A 106 2.51 -17.98 -6.94
N PRO A 107 1.70 -16.90 -7.08
CA PRO A 107 1.47 -15.92 -6.02
C PRO A 107 1.02 -16.53 -4.70
N LYS A 108 0.26 -17.63 -4.74
CA LYS A 108 -0.25 -18.26 -3.53
C LYS A 108 0.86 -18.98 -2.77
N MET A 109 1.72 -19.70 -3.50
CA MET A 109 2.89 -20.35 -2.90
C MET A 109 3.90 -19.33 -2.39
N LEU A 110 4.13 -18.24 -3.15
CA LEU A 110 4.99 -17.12 -2.70
C LEU A 110 4.53 -16.56 -1.35
N LEU A 111 3.23 -16.30 -1.22
CA LEU A 111 2.66 -15.79 0.03
C LEU A 111 2.72 -16.84 1.15
N MET A 112 2.49 -18.12 0.86
CA MET A 112 2.63 -19.19 1.84
C MET A 112 4.05 -19.27 2.39
N ASP A 113 5.07 -19.18 1.53
CA ASP A 113 6.48 -19.17 1.94
C ASP A 113 6.81 -17.96 2.82
N MET A 114 6.33 -16.78 2.42
CA MET A 114 6.47 -15.55 3.20
C MET A 114 5.82 -15.68 4.59
N PHE A 115 4.57 -16.13 4.66
CA PHE A 115 3.84 -16.25 5.92
C PHE A 115 4.41 -17.34 6.82
N LYS A 116 4.94 -18.42 6.25
CA LYS A 116 5.66 -19.44 6.99
C LYS A 116 6.91 -18.86 7.66
N TYR A 117 7.72 -18.12 6.91
CA TYR A 117 8.90 -17.43 7.47
C TYR A 117 8.52 -16.46 8.59
N ILE A 118 7.48 -15.64 8.37
CA ILE A 118 6.97 -14.71 9.39
C ILE A 118 6.52 -15.48 10.65
N GLY A 119 5.83 -16.61 10.49
CA GLY A 119 5.43 -17.46 11.61
C GLY A 119 6.63 -18.00 12.39
N ASP A 120 7.64 -18.53 11.70
CA ASP A 120 8.86 -19.06 12.31
C ASP A 120 9.62 -17.97 13.09
N VAL A 121 9.76 -16.78 12.51
CA VAL A 121 10.37 -15.62 13.16
C VAL A 121 9.53 -15.14 14.35
N SER A 122 8.20 -15.15 14.23
CA SER A 122 7.31 -14.77 15.33
C SER A 122 7.50 -15.65 16.56
N VAL A 123 7.70 -16.96 16.37
CA VAL A 123 8.00 -17.88 17.49
C VAL A 123 9.34 -17.53 18.14
N LYS A 124 10.38 -17.23 17.35
CA LYS A 124 11.69 -16.80 17.89
C LYS A 124 11.60 -15.49 18.68
N ILE A 125 10.82 -14.53 18.19
CA ILE A 125 10.55 -13.27 18.88
C ILE A 125 9.83 -13.51 20.21
N GLN A 126 8.81 -14.37 20.22
CA GLN A 126 8.11 -14.72 21.46
C GLN A 126 9.04 -15.36 22.50
N GLN A 127 9.94 -16.25 22.05
CA GLN A 127 10.95 -16.85 22.92
C GLN A 127 11.92 -15.80 23.47
N HIS A 128 12.44 -14.94 22.59
CA HIS A 128 13.34 -13.84 22.98
C HIS A 128 12.70 -12.90 24.00
N ASN A 129 11.42 -12.55 23.80
CA ASN A 129 10.69 -11.71 24.73
C ASN A 129 10.43 -12.40 26.07
N ALA A 130 10.13 -13.72 26.07
CA ALA A 130 9.97 -14.47 27.31
C ALA A 130 11.27 -14.56 28.13
N ASP A 131 12.41 -14.76 27.46
CA ASP A 131 13.72 -14.88 28.11
C ASP A 131 14.21 -13.54 28.70
N ASN A 132 13.83 -12.41 28.09
CA ASN A 132 14.22 -11.06 28.53
C ASN A 132 13.30 -10.43 29.60
N VAL A 133 12.25 -11.14 30.05
CA VAL A 133 11.32 -10.68 31.10
C VAL A 133 11.76 -11.14 32.51
N VAL A 134 13.07 -11.35 32.73
CA VAL A 134 13.67 -11.64 34.05
C VAL A 134 14.39 -10.44 34.63
#